data_AF-A0A447I6P2-F1
#
_entry.id   AF-A0A447I6P2-F1
#
_cell.length_a   1.000
_cell.length_b   1.000
_cell.length_c   1.000
_cell.angle_alpha   90.00
_cell.angle_beta   90.00
_cell.angle_gamma   90.00
#
_symmetry.space_group_name_H-M   'P 1'
#
loop_
_entity.id
_entity.type
_entity.pdbx_description
1 polymer ?
#
loop_
_entity_poly.entity_id
_entity_poly.type
_entity_poly.pdbx_seq_one_letter_code
_entity_poly.pdbx_strand_id
1 'polypeptide(L)' 'MNVFSVQPAQADADSGFGNCVTVEALCPVGAGEMVLSEPLALHGSVVRAKIWFLKEDYTPQSIELYAGQERDR' A
#
# COMPACT_ATOMS: atom_id res chain seq x y z
N MET A 1 -15.61 -6.75 -1.55
CA MET A 1 -14.69 -5.60 -1.66
C MET A 1 -14.38 -5.19 -0.23
N ASN A 2 -13.10 -4.98 0.10
CA ASN A 2 -12.67 -4.69 1.47
C ASN A 2 -12.25 -3.23 1.57
N VAL A 3 -12.40 -2.66 2.77
CA VAL A 3 -11.92 -1.31 3.09
C VAL A 3 -10.47 -1.40 3.54
N PHE A 4 -9.61 -0.62 2.89
CA PHE A 4 -8.19 -0.50 3.21
C PHE A 4 -7.88 0.94 3.60
N SER A 5 -7.05 1.10 4.62
CA SER A 5 -6.40 2.38 4.91
C SER A 5 -4.97 2.31 4.34
N VAL A 6 -4.63 3.24 3.46
CA VAL A 6 -3.34 3.28 2.75
C VAL A 6 -2.59 4.53 3.20
N GLN A 7 -1.37 4.36 3.69
CA GLN A 7 -0.49 5.47 4.06
C GLN A 7 0.73 5.44 3.14
N PRO A 8 0.81 6.36 2.15
CA PRO A 8 1.96 6.45 1.25
C PRO A 8 3.23 6.84 2.02
N ALA A 9 4.37 6.29 1.62
CA ALA A 9 5.68 6.79 2.03
C ALA A 9 5.92 8.17 1.40
N GLN A 10 6.49 9.11 2.15
CA GLN A 10 6.90 10.38 1.55
C GLN A 10 8.15 10.19 0.69
N ALA A 11 8.29 11.01 -0.34
CA ALA A 11 9.39 10.90 -1.31
C ALA A 11 10.77 11.26 -0.73
N ASP A 12 10.81 12.03 0.37
CA ASP A 12 12.05 12.39 1.05
C ASP A 12 12.35 11.35 2.15
N ALA A 13 13.52 10.72 2.02
CA ALA A 13 13.95 9.56 2.82
C ALA A 13 14.01 9.79 4.35
N ASP A 14 13.85 11.05 4.80
CA ASP A 14 13.87 11.44 6.21
C ASP A 14 12.48 11.73 6.82
N SER A 15 11.39 11.67 6.04
CA SER A 15 10.09 12.18 6.47
C SER A 15 8.95 11.14 6.45
N GLY A 16 9.13 10.02 7.16
CA GLY A 16 8.01 9.17 7.62
C GLY A 16 6.94 8.79 6.57
N PHE A 17 5.71 8.55 7.06
CA PHE A 17 4.56 8.21 6.24
C PHE A 17 3.59 9.40 6.15
N GLY A 18 2.96 9.59 4.99
CA GLY A 18 1.98 10.66 4.73
C GLY A 18 0.63 10.47 5.44
N ASN A 19 -0.40 11.18 5.01
CA ASN A 19 -1.76 10.97 5.54
C ASN A 19 -2.34 9.63 5.04
N CYS A 20 -3.17 9.01 5.87
CA CYS A 20 -3.91 7.81 5.47
C CYS A 20 -5.05 8.18 4.51
N VAL A 21 -5.22 7.38 3.46
CA VAL A 21 -6.31 7.42 2.49
C VAL A 21 -7.10 6.13 2.59
N THR A 22 -8.41 6.23 2.80
CA THR A 22 -9.29 5.07 2.88
C THR A 22 -9.88 4.77 1.50
N VAL A 23 -9.74 3.53 1.03
CA VAL A 23 -10.25 3.09 -0.27
C VAL A 23 -10.87 1.71 -0.18
N GLU A 24 -11.79 1.42 -1.08
CA GLU A 24 -12.31 0.07 -1.30
C GLU A 24 -11.54 -0.61 -2.43
N ALA A 25 -11.07 -1.84 -2.19
CA ALA A 25 -10.37 -2.63 -3.20
C ALA A 25 -10.64 -4.13 -3.05
N LEU A 26 -10.15 -4.92 -4.01
CA LEU A 26 -10.21 -6.39 -3.95
C LEU A 26 -9.09 -6.99 -3.10
N CYS A 27 -7.94 -6.33 -3.02
CA CYS A 27 -6.77 -6.79 -2.29
C CYS A 27 -5.89 -5.59 -1.84
N PRO A 28 -4.97 -5.80 -0.87
CA PRO A 28 -4.07 -4.74 -0.41
C PRO A 28 -3.25 -4.11 -1.53
N VAL A 29 -2.69 -4.91 -2.44
CA VAL A 29 -1.87 -4.41 -3.56
C VAL A 29 -2.67 -3.44 -4.42
N GLY A 30 -3.87 -3.84 -4.86
CA GLY A 30 -4.73 -2.98 -5.66
C GLY A 30 -5.17 -1.70 -4.95
N ALA A 31 -5.33 -1.71 -3.62
CA ALA A 31 -5.58 -0.50 -2.84
C ALA A 31 -4.40 0.47 -2.92
N GLY A 32 -3.17 -0.03 -2.75
CA GLY A 32 -1.97 0.78 -2.86
C GLY A 32 -1.78 1.34 -4.27
N GLU A 33 -1.92 0.51 -5.30
CA GLU A 33 -1.77 0.92 -6.71
C GLU A 33 -2.80 1.99 -7.11
N MET A 34 -4.02 1.90 -6.59
CA MET A 34 -5.06 2.92 -6.80
C MET A 34 -4.69 4.27 -6.19
N VAL A 35 -4.14 4.27 -4.97
CA VAL A 35 -3.79 5.52 -4.25
C VAL A 35 -2.53 6.15 -4.82
N LEU A 36 -1.51 5.35 -5.14
CA LEU A 36 -0.21 5.85 -5.62
C LEU A 36 -0.14 5.98 -7.14
N SER A 37 -1.10 5.43 -7.88
CA SER A 37 -1.14 5.43 -9.35
C SER A 37 0.13 4.83 -10.00
N GLU A 38 0.69 3.80 -9.38
CA GLU A 38 1.89 3.09 -9.84
C GLU A 38 1.82 1.60 -9.48
N PRO A 39 2.56 0.71 -10.18
CA PRO A 39 2.64 -0.70 -9.82
C PRO A 39 3.37 -0.92 -8.50
N LEU A 40 2.83 -1.83 -7.66
CA LEU A 40 3.40 -2.15 -6.36
C LEU A 40 3.66 -3.65 -6.19
N ALA A 41 4.58 -3.99 -5.30
CA ALA A 41 4.95 -5.36 -4.99
C ALA A 41 4.80 -5.67 -3.49
N LEU A 42 4.58 -6.95 -3.17
CA LEU A 42 4.55 -7.45 -1.79
C LEU A 42 5.95 -7.54 -1.16
N HIS A 43 6.99 -7.56 -1.99
CA HIS A 43 8.39 -7.70 -1.59
C HIS A 43 9.26 -6.74 -2.41
N GLY A 44 10.27 -6.14 -1.78
CA GLY A 44 11.21 -5.25 -2.43
C GLY A 44 12.12 -4.56 -1.41
N SER A 45 12.92 -3.60 -1.87
CA SER A 45 13.82 -2.81 -1.03
C SER A 45 13.32 -1.40 -0.74
N VAL A 46 12.44 -0.85 -1.60
CA VAL A 46 11.92 0.52 -1.49
C VAL A 46 10.46 0.47 -1.07
N VAL A 47 10.18 0.79 0.20
CA VAL A 47 8.80 0.89 0.71
C VAL A 47 8.10 2.08 0.05
N ARG A 48 6.88 1.86 -0.44
CA ARG A 48 6.04 2.89 -1.05
C ARG A 48 4.77 3.16 -0.27
N ALA A 49 4.24 2.17 0.45
CA ALA A 49 3.07 2.37 1.27
C ALA A 49 2.99 1.36 2.41
N LYS A 50 2.32 1.74 3.49
CA LYS A 50 1.81 0.80 4.49
C LYS A 50 0.29 0.75 4.37
N ILE A 51 -0.27 -0.44 4.50
CA ILE A 51 -1.71 -0.68 4.34
C ILE A 51 -2.23 -1.38 5.58
N TRP A 52 -3.39 -0.95 6.07
CA TRP A 52 -4.13 -1.59 7.15
C TRP A 52 -5.50 -2.04 6.66
N PHE A 53 -5.94 -3.19 7.17
CA PHE A 53 -7.27 -3.73 6.91
C PHE A 53 -7.67 -4.68 8.02
N LEU A 54 -8.98 -4.97 8.10
CA LEU A 54 -9.52 -6.01 8.95
C LEU A 54 -9.76 -7.28 8.11
N LYS A 55 -9.41 -8.43 8.65
CA LYS A 55 -9.90 -9.71 8.13
C LYS A 55 -11.38 -9.88 8.46
N GLU A 56 -12.01 -10.89 7.86
CA GLU A 56 -13.42 -11.23 8.13
C GLU A 56 -13.69 -11.60 9.60
N ASP A 57 -12.66 -12.10 10.29
CA ASP A 57 -12.68 -12.39 11.73
C ASP A 57 -12.41 -11.14 12.60
N TYR A 58 -12.39 -9.95 12.01
CA TYR A 58 -12.06 -8.67 12.63
C TYR A 58 -10.64 -8.56 13.20
N THR A 59 -9.74 -9.47 12.82
CA THR A 59 -8.33 -9.34 13.19
C THR A 59 -7.68 -8.20 12.37
N PRO A 60 -7.05 -7.20 13.02
CA PRO A 60 -6.32 -6.16 12.31
C PRO A 60 -5.07 -6.73 11.65
N GLN A 61 -4.81 -6.30 10.43
CA GLN A 61 -3.62 -6.65 9.67
C GLN A 61 -2.96 -5.39 9.14
N SER A 62 -1.64 -5.45 8.97
CA SER A 62 -0.90 -4.45 8.21
C SER A 62 0.10 -5.09 7.28
N ILE A 63 0.32 -4.48 6.12
CA ILE A 63 1.33 -4.90 5.15
C ILE A 63 2.07 -3.68 4.59
N GLU A 64 3.35 -3.85 4.30
CA GLU A 64 4.15 -2.89 3.55
C GLU A 64 4.16 -3.29 2.07
N LEU A 65 3.95 -2.31 1.20
CA LEU A 65 4.10 -2.46 -0.24
C LEU A 65 5.36 -1.75 -0.69
N TYR A 66 5.99 -2.33 -1.69
CA TYR A 66 7.27 -1.89 -2.24
C TYR A 66 7.10 -1.45 -3.68
N ALA A 67 8.08 -0.72 -4.21
CA ALA A 67 8.12 -0.35 -5.61
C ALA A 67 8.03 -1.61 -6.48
N GLY A 68 7.09 -1.63 -7.43
CA GLY A 68 7.01 -2.70 -8.41
C GLY A 68 8.24 -2.70 -9.32
N GLN A 69 8.68 -3.88 -9.77
CA GLN A 69 9.65 -3.93 -10.86
C GLN A 69 8.98 -3.45 -12.14
N GLU A 70 9.57 -2.48 -12.83
CA GLU A 70 9.17 -2.16 -14.21
C GLU A 70 9.29 -3.46 -15.02
N ARG A 71 8.16 -3.94 -15.55
CA ARG A 71 8.23 -4.92 -16.62
C ARG A 71 8.76 -4.16 -17.83
N ASP A 72 10.04 -4.35 -18.14
CA ASP A 72 10.66 -3.90 -19.40
C ASP A 72 9.66 -4.13 -20.54
N ARG A 73 9.22 -3.03 -21.17
CA ARG A 73 8.34 -3.03 -22.33
C ARG A 73 9.16 -3.00 -23.61
#